data_AF-A0A3B9GVA5-F1
#
_entry.id   AF-A0A3B9GVA5-F1
#
_cell.length_a   1.000
_cell.length_b   1.000
_cell.length_c   1.000
_cell.angle_alpha   90.00
_cell.angle_beta   90.00
_cell.angle_gamma   90.00
#
_symmetry.space_group_name_H-M   'P 1'
#
loop_
_entity.id
_entity.type
_entity.pdbx_description
1 polymer ?
#
loop_
_entity_poly.entity_id
_entity_poly.type
_entity_poly.pdbx_seq_one_letter_code
_entity_poly.pdbx_strand_id
1 'polypeptide(L)'
;GLRAEYARQAQLNEVNLRIVAGEASRQRESTQAQLVAIREENESARRQAELSRELQQAGSPGQIASYKDRAVSIARGHILGKTMNEVTSQVVAMVLRADLTGSVSLLTNGERILMQSALDDWGGQVESATVRSEFQTLLDDSAGLTDQGIGAAGLAMLEYRKADGNSLGWNQGCSTVVDYVNQAVARGLNEPMLLLWKGQCLRKRGDALLAYEAFSDAATLMERDPEDITLEQSQMAHHGVGTTLIALAAQSQLPEGQEKNLALQEALSELRIAAKIRADRGSTRVGVAYTEENMGFIYILEEDWTAALSHTENIDNILPLAWNLTVRNIAARENEAALKRAGASREAVREMKRIQNDTAMVLSLMDCGQIDKAELMRLLPQTYSDEVDELAAHCLVESGGI
;
A
#
# COMPACT_ATOMS: atom_id res chain seq x y z
N GLY A 1 18.23 -10.02 43.16
CA GLY A 1 19.49 -10.77 43.40
C GLY A 1 20.13 -11.08 42.06
N LEU A 2 21.47 -11.11 41.99
CA LEU A 2 22.28 -11.21 40.76
C LEU A 2 21.77 -12.22 39.72
N ARG A 3 21.28 -13.40 40.12
CA ARG A 3 20.75 -14.41 39.19
C ARG A 3 19.52 -13.94 38.38
N ALA A 4 18.63 -13.17 39.00
CA ALA A 4 17.47 -12.61 38.31
C ALA A 4 17.87 -11.47 37.36
N GLU A 5 18.91 -10.74 37.71
CA GLU A 5 19.47 -9.65 36.91
C GLU A 5 20.19 -10.19 35.66
N TYR A 6 21.00 -11.25 35.80
CA TYR A 6 21.58 -11.95 34.65
C TYR A 6 20.53 -12.58 33.74
N ALA A 7 19.46 -13.16 34.28
CA ALA A 7 18.37 -13.71 33.48
C ALA A 7 17.66 -12.61 32.68
N ARG A 8 17.38 -11.45 33.30
CA ARG A 8 16.80 -10.29 32.62
C ARG A 8 17.74 -9.75 31.53
N GLN A 9 19.04 -9.65 31.80
CA GLN A 9 20.01 -9.18 30.80
C GLN A 9 20.13 -10.15 29.62
N ALA A 10 20.12 -11.46 29.86
CA ALA A 10 20.12 -12.45 28.80
C ALA A 10 18.88 -12.34 27.91
N GLN A 11 17.71 -12.14 28.51
CA GLN A 11 16.43 -11.94 27.81
C GLN A 11 16.44 -10.65 26.97
N LEU A 12 16.98 -9.55 27.51
CA LEU A 12 17.15 -8.29 26.76
C LEU A 12 18.12 -8.46 25.58
N ASN A 13 19.23 -9.17 25.77
CA ASN A 13 20.18 -9.45 24.70
C ASN A 13 19.54 -10.29 23.58
N GLU A 14 18.73 -11.29 23.93
CA GLU A 14 17.99 -12.11 22.96
C GLU A 14 16.99 -11.26 22.16
N VAL A 15 16.24 -10.38 22.83
CA VAL A 15 15.31 -9.46 22.16
C VAL A 15 16.04 -8.48 21.25
N ASN A 16 17.15 -7.89 21.70
CA ASN A 16 17.95 -7.00 20.87
C ASN A 16 18.47 -7.70 19.61
N LEU A 17 18.94 -8.96 19.73
CA LEU A 17 19.35 -9.74 18.57
C LEU A 17 18.19 -9.99 17.60
N ARG A 18 16.98 -10.24 18.11
CA ARG A 18 15.77 -10.40 17.27
C ARG A 18 15.41 -9.11 16.54
N ILE A 19 15.48 -7.95 17.21
CA ILE A 19 15.19 -6.65 16.59
C ILE A 19 16.21 -6.35 15.48
N VAL A 20 17.51 -6.51 15.77
CA VAL A 20 18.59 -6.28 14.78
C VAL A 20 18.50 -7.25 13.60
N ALA A 21 18.24 -8.54 13.85
CA ALA A 21 18.00 -9.50 12.78
C ALA A 21 16.77 -9.13 11.94
N GLY A 22 15.75 -8.58 12.59
CA GLY A 22 14.56 -8.05 11.96
C GLY A 22 14.84 -6.87 11.04
N GLU A 23 15.65 -5.90 11.47
CA GLU A 23 16.10 -4.76 10.65
C GLU A 23 16.87 -5.23 9.40
N ALA A 24 17.79 -6.19 9.57
CA ALA A 24 18.50 -6.78 8.45
C ALA A 24 17.54 -7.51 7.47
N SER A 25 16.51 -8.18 7.98
CA SER A 25 15.45 -8.79 7.17
C SER A 25 14.61 -7.74 6.41
N ARG A 26 14.26 -6.62 7.05
CA ARG A 26 13.57 -5.50 6.41
C ARG A 26 14.41 -4.87 5.30
N GLN A 27 15.71 -4.71 5.53
CA GLN A 27 16.62 -4.19 4.51
C GLN A 27 16.73 -5.14 3.31
N ARG A 28 16.82 -6.46 3.55
CA ARG A 28 16.78 -7.47 2.47
C ARG A 28 15.49 -7.41 1.68
N GLU A 29 14.35 -7.27 2.34
CA GLU A 29 13.06 -7.13 1.67
C GLU A 29 13.01 -5.84 0.83
N SER A 30 13.52 -4.71 1.34
CA SER A 30 13.63 -3.47 0.58
C SER A 30 14.48 -3.64 -0.69
N THR A 31 15.65 -4.28 -0.59
CA THR A 31 16.45 -4.63 -1.78
C THR A 31 15.70 -5.57 -2.72
N GLN A 32 14.98 -6.56 -2.21
CA GLN A 32 14.20 -7.49 -3.02
C GLN A 32 13.07 -6.78 -3.77
N ALA A 33 12.34 -5.87 -3.13
CA ALA A 33 11.30 -5.08 -3.77
C ALA A 33 11.85 -4.25 -4.94
N GLN A 34 13.04 -3.65 -4.78
CA GLN A 34 13.73 -2.97 -5.89
C GLN A 34 14.08 -3.92 -7.04
N LEU A 35 14.56 -5.13 -6.73
CA LEU A 35 14.86 -6.15 -7.76
C LEU A 35 13.61 -6.63 -8.50
N VAL A 36 12.48 -6.76 -7.79
CA VAL A 36 11.18 -7.08 -8.40
C VAL A 36 10.77 -5.97 -9.35
N ALA A 37 10.83 -4.70 -8.93
CA ALA A 37 10.52 -3.56 -9.80
C ALA A 37 11.39 -3.54 -11.07
N ILE A 38 12.70 -3.76 -10.93
CA ILE A 38 13.63 -3.87 -12.07
C ILE A 38 13.27 -5.05 -12.97
N ARG A 39 12.83 -6.19 -12.41
CA ARG A 39 12.41 -7.35 -13.22
C ARG A 39 11.14 -7.05 -14.00
N GLU A 40 10.13 -6.48 -13.35
CA GLU A 40 8.87 -6.08 -13.97
C GLU A 40 9.13 -5.07 -15.11
N GLU A 41 10.04 -4.10 -14.90
CA GLU A 41 10.50 -3.17 -15.93
C GLU A 41 11.18 -3.88 -17.10
N ASN A 42 12.11 -4.81 -16.82
CA ASN A 42 12.81 -5.58 -17.85
C ASN A 42 11.87 -6.51 -18.65
N GLU A 43 10.89 -7.13 -18.00
CA GLU A 43 9.88 -7.95 -18.69
C GLU A 43 8.96 -7.11 -19.56
N SER A 44 8.59 -5.91 -19.09
CA SER A 44 7.91 -4.90 -19.90
C SER A 44 8.75 -4.52 -21.13
N ALA A 45 10.04 -4.20 -20.94
CA ALA A 45 10.95 -3.87 -22.02
C ALA A 45 11.13 -5.03 -23.02
N ARG A 46 11.19 -6.29 -22.55
CA ARG A 46 11.26 -7.48 -23.41
C ARG A 46 10.02 -7.65 -24.26
N ARG A 47 8.82 -7.47 -23.68
CA ARG A 47 7.55 -7.46 -24.44
C ARG A 47 7.54 -6.37 -25.50
N GLN A 48 8.35 -5.33 -25.33
CA GLN A 48 8.49 -4.19 -26.24
C GLN A 48 9.74 -4.26 -27.13
N ALA A 49 10.49 -5.36 -27.13
CA ALA A 49 11.68 -5.50 -27.98
C ALA A 49 11.36 -5.51 -29.49
N GLU A 50 10.16 -5.96 -29.86
CA GLU A 50 9.65 -5.84 -31.23
C GLU A 50 9.36 -4.38 -31.58
N LEU A 51 8.67 -3.65 -30.71
CA LEU A 51 8.45 -2.21 -30.84
C LEU A 51 9.77 -1.43 -30.98
N SER A 52 10.79 -1.74 -30.19
CA SER A 52 12.11 -1.08 -30.31
C SER A 52 12.72 -1.26 -31.70
N ARG A 53 12.57 -2.43 -32.32
CA ARG A 53 13.03 -2.69 -33.70
C ARG A 53 12.19 -1.95 -34.73
N GLU A 54 10.88 -1.87 -34.54
CA GLU A 54 9.98 -1.11 -35.42
C GLU A 54 10.30 0.40 -35.37
N LEU A 55 10.59 0.95 -34.18
CA LEU A 55 10.96 2.37 -34.00
C LEU A 55 12.26 2.72 -34.74
N GLN A 56 13.27 1.85 -34.73
CA GLN A 56 14.52 2.06 -35.47
C GLN A 56 14.31 2.12 -36.99
N GLN A 57 13.21 1.55 -37.50
CA GLN A 57 12.87 1.52 -38.92
C GLN A 57 11.88 2.63 -39.31
N ALA A 58 11.23 3.28 -38.34
CA ALA A 58 10.30 4.38 -38.55
C ALA A 58 11.07 5.70 -38.85
N GLY A 59 11.49 5.87 -40.10
CA GLY A 59 12.27 7.04 -40.53
C GLY A 59 11.45 8.19 -41.15
N SER A 60 10.17 7.97 -41.46
CA SER A 60 9.32 8.98 -42.11
C SER A 60 8.26 9.58 -41.19
N PRO A 61 7.87 10.86 -41.36
CA PRO A 61 6.82 11.49 -40.56
C PRO A 61 5.48 10.72 -40.58
N GLY A 62 5.13 10.10 -41.72
CA GLY A 62 3.91 9.30 -41.84
C GLY A 62 3.93 8.00 -41.02
N GLN A 63 5.10 7.36 -40.89
CA GLN A 63 5.28 6.18 -40.03
C GLN A 63 5.29 6.57 -38.54
N ILE A 64 5.82 7.75 -38.19
CA ILE A 64 5.78 8.25 -36.82
C ILE A 64 4.33 8.57 -36.40
N ALA A 65 3.53 9.15 -37.29
CA ALA A 65 2.13 9.45 -37.02
C ALA A 65 1.30 8.21 -36.65
N SER A 66 1.61 7.02 -37.18
CA SER A 66 0.90 5.78 -36.80
C SER A 66 1.14 5.33 -35.37
N TYR A 67 2.16 5.87 -34.69
CA TYR A 67 2.41 5.59 -33.26
C TYR A 67 1.69 6.55 -32.32
N LYS A 68 0.95 7.54 -32.83
CA LYS A 68 0.29 8.56 -32.01
C LYS A 68 -0.52 7.96 -30.86
N ASP A 69 -1.52 7.13 -31.18
CA ASP A 69 -2.46 6.62 -30.17
C ASP A 69 -1.75 5.75 -29.13
N ARG A 70 -0.71 5.01 -29.57
CA ARG A 70 0.14 4.24 -28.68
C ARG A 70 0.95 5.13 -27.74
N ALA A 71 1.54 6.22 -28.24
CA ALA A 71 2.26 7.19 -27.42
C ALA A 71 1.34 7.85 -26.38
N VAL A 72 0.12 8.23 -26.78
CA VAL A 72 -0.88 8.81 -25.87
C VAL A 72 -1.25 7.80 -24.78
N SER A 73 -1.50 6.54 -25.16
CA SER A 73 -1.83 5.46 -24.23
C SER A 73 -0.68 5.18 -23.24
N ILE A 74 0.57 5.18 -23.70
CA ILE A 74 1.75 5.04 -22.84
C ILE A 74 1.84 6.18 -21.83
N ALA A 75 1.76 7.43 -22.29
CA ALA A 75 1.85 8.61 -21.42
C ALA A 75 0.71 8.64 -20.38
N ARG A 76 -0.53 8.31 -20.81
CA ARG A 76 -1.68 8.17 -19.92
C ARG A 76 -1.49 7.04 -18.92
N GLY A 77 -1.01 5.88 -19.36
CA GLY A 77 -0.71 4.75 -18.48
C GLY A 77 0.31 5.12 -17.40
N HIS A 78 1.33 5.90 -17.76
CA HIS A 78 2.37 6.34 -16.84
C HIS A 78 1.80 7.18 -15.68
N ILE A 79 0.98 8.18 -16.00
CA ILE A 79 0.34 9.01 -14.97
C ILE A 79 -0.70 8.26 -14.13
N LEU A 80 -1.14 7.08 -14.60
CA LEU A 80 -2.03 6.16 -13.90
C LEU A 80 -1.27 5.01 -13.21
N GLY A 81 0.02 5.22 -12.95
CA GLY A 81 0.82 4.31 -12.12
C GLY A 81 1.47 3.15 -12.87
N LYS A 82 1.44 3.11 -14.20
CA LYS A 82 2.23 2.13 -14.97
C LYS A 82 3.67 2.61 -15.13
N THR A 83 4.62 1.70 -15.03
CA THR A 83 6.02 2.02 -15.25
C THR A 83 6.26 2.34 -16.73
N MET A 84 6.76 3.55 -17.00
CA MET A 84 7.36 3.88 -18.28
C MET A 84 8.84 3.48 -18.22
N ASN A 85 9.34 2.87 -19.29
CA ASN A 85 10.74 2.49 -19.48
C ASN A 85 11.35 3.21 -20.69
N GLU A 86 12.65 3.01 -20.92
CA GLU A 86 13.42 3.61 -22.03
C GLU A 86 12.78 3.41 -23.42
N VAL A 87 12.24 2.23 -23.73
CA VAL A 87 11.63 1.97 -25.05
C VAL A 87 10.32 2.75 -25.19
N THR A 88 9.46 2.70 -24.17
CA THR A 88 8.20 3.44 -24.18
C THR A 88 8.38 4.95 -24.17
N SER A 89 9.36 5.47 -23.43
CA SER A 89 9.65 6.90 -23.42
C SER A 89 10.17 7.36 -24.79
N GLN A 90 10.96 6.53 -25.50
CA GLN A 90 11.35 6.80 -26.88
C GLN A 90 10.16 6.91 -27.83
N VAL A 91 9.13 6.06 -27.69
CA VAL A 91 7.88 6.17 -28.49
C VAL A 91 7.23 7.53 -28.27
N VAL A 92 7.05 7.92 -27.00
CA VAL A 92 6.42 9.18 -26.62
C VAL A 92 7.23 10.37 -27.14
N ALA A 93 8.55 10.37 -26.92
CA ALA A 93 9.46 11.42 -27.35
C ALA A 93 9.53 11.56 -28.88
N MET A 94 9.49 10.44 -29.61
CA MET A 94 9.50 10.43 -31.07
C MET A 94 8.25 11.12 -31.64
N VAL A 95 7.06 10.75 -31.15
CA VAL A 95 5.79 11.34 -31.59
C VAL A 95 5.74 12.83 -31.22
N LEU A 96 6.12 13.17 -29.99
CA LEU A 96 6.14 14.56 -29.52
C LEU A 96 7.09 15.43 -30.36
N ARG A 97 8.29 14.94 -30.67
CA ARG A 97 9.25 15.66 -31.54
C ARG A 97 8.71 15.83 -32.95
N ALA A 98 8.07 14.80 -33.52
CA ALA A 98 7.48 14.89 -34.86
C ALA A 98 6.34 15.91 -34.92
N ASP A 99 5.52 16.04 -33.87
CA ASP A 99 4.49 17.09 -33.78
C ASP A 99 5.12 18.49 -33.73
N LEU A 100 6.19 18.68 -32.94
CA LEU A 100 6.84 19.99 -32.77
C LEU A 100 7.64 20.46 -34.00
N THR A 101 8.21 19.52 -34.77
CA THR A 101 9.08 19.81 -35.92
C THR A 101 8.40 19.61 -37.27
N GLY A 102 7.23 18.98 -37.29
CA GLY A 102 6.47 18.69 -38.48
C GLY A 102 5.75 19.91 -39.06
N SER A 103 5.42 19.85 -40.35
CA SER A 103 4.60 20.87 -41.02
C SER A 103 3.09 20.72 -40.74
N VAL A 104 2.68 19.63 -40.10
CA VAL A 104 1.30 19.31 -39.72
C VAL A 104 1.29 18.90 -38.26
N SER A 105 0.40 19.51 -37.46
CA SER A 105 0.22 19.13 -36.06
C SER A 105 -0.46 17.76 -35.98
N LEU A 106 0.17 16.84 -35.25
CA LEU A 106 -0.28 15.48 -35.00
C LEU A 106 -1.08 15.39 -33.68
N LEU A 107 -0.71 16.21 -32.69
CA LEU A 107 -1.24 16.19 -31.33
C LEU A 107 -2.14 17.40 -31.08
N THR A 108 -3.22 17.17 -30.35
CA THR A 108 -3.95 18.24 -29.68
C THR A 108 -3.06 18.89 -28.62
N ASN A 109 -3.44 20.08 -28.14
CA ASN A 109 -2.70 20.73 -27.06
C ASN A 109 -2.68 19.88 -25.78
N GLY A 110 -3.80 19.23 -25.45
CA GLY A 110 -3.91 18.34 -24.28
C GLY A 110 -2.98 17.14 -24.38
N GLU A 111 -2.98 16.44 -25.53
CA GLU A 111 -2.07 15.32 -25.78
C GLU A 111 -0.60 15.74 -25.72
N ARG A 112 -0.26 16.93 -26.22
CA ARG A 112 1.11 17.46 -26.16
C ARG A 112 1.57 17.67 -24.72
N ILE A 113 0.74 18.33 -23.89
CA ILE A 113 1.06 18.55 -22.48
C ILE A 113 1.19 17.21 -21.75
N LEU A 114 0.22 16.30 -21.92
CA LEU A 114 0.29 14.96 -21.31
C LEU A 114 1.62 14.24 -21.63
N MET A 115 2.02 14.21 -22.90
CA MET A 115 3.25 13.54 -23.32
C MET A 115 4.50 14.22 -22.73
N GLN A 116 4.55 15.54 -22.73
CA GLN A 116 5.66 16.30 -22.16
C GLN A 116 5.77 16.05 -20.65
N SER A 117 4.67 16.20 -19.91
CA SER A 117 4.63 15.97 -18.47
C SER A 117 5.00 14.52 -18.10
N ALA A 118 4.58 13.53 -18.89
CA ALA A 118 4.95 12.14 -18.67
C ALA A 118 6.46 11.90 -18.87
N LEU A 119 7.07 12.51 -19.89
CA LEU A 119 8.52 12.41 -20.12
C LEU A 119 9.32 13.14 -19.05
N ASP A 120 8.86 14.31 -18.61
CA ASP A 120 9.53 15.11 -17.59
C ASP A 120 9.47 14.45 -16.21
N ASP A 121 8.31 13.87 -15.85
CA ASP A 121 8.14 13.06 -14.64
C ASP A 121 9.05 11.83 -14.67
N TRP A 122 9.04 11.06 -15.76
CA TRP A 122 9.86 9.86 -15.90
C TRP A 122 11.36 10.14 -15.91
N GLY A 123 11.80 11.17 -16.63
CA GLY A 123 13.21 11.50 -16.77
C GLY A 123 13.83 12.06 -15.48
N GLY A 124 13.00 12.51 -14.53
CA GLY A 124 13.45 13.16 -13.30
C GLY A 124 14.31 14.42 -13.53
N GLN A 125 14.28 14.96 -14.76
CA GLN A 125 15.14 16.05 -15.21
C GLN A 125 14.55 17.43 -14.89
N VAL A 126 13.27 17.50 -14.54
CA VAL A 126 12.53 18.74 -14.32
C VAL A 126 12.03 18.79 -12.88
N GLU A 127 12.05 19.97 -12.27
CA GLU A 127 11.46 20.16 -10.95
C GLU A 127 9.97 19.77 -10.96
N SER A 128 9.54 19.01 -9.94
CA SER A 128 8.15 18.55 -9.79
C SER A 128 7.12 19.70 -9.84
N ALA A 129 7.54 20.94 -9.53
CA ALA A 129 6.72 22.14 -9.65
C ALA A 129 6.31 22.46 -11.10
N THR A 130 7.17 22.23 -12.09
CA THR A 130 6.86 22.45 -13.50
C THR A 130 5.84 21.44 -13.99
N VAL A 131 6.09 20.15 -13.74
CA VAL A 131 5.15 19.05 -14.08
C VAL A 131 3.79 19.28 -13.44
N ARG A 132 3.77 19.76 -12.19
CA ARG A 132 2.53 20.16 -11.51
C ARG A 132 1.81 21.29 -12.25
N SER A 133 2.52 22.34 -12.65
CA SER A 133 1.93 23.48 -13.36
C SER A 133 1.30 23.06 -14.69
N GLU A 134 1.90 22.10 -15.39
CA GLU A 134 1.37 21.54 -16.63
C GLU A 134 0.06 20.76 -16.41
N PHE A 135 0.01 19.90 -15.39
CA PHE A 135 -1.24 19.23 -15.03
C PHE A 135 -2.31 20.19 -14.52
N GLN A 136 -1.93 21.27 -13.83
CA GLN A 136 -2.86 22.34 -13.45
C GLN A 136 -3.44 23.05 -14.68
N THR A 137 -2.60 23.34 -15.67
CA THR A 137 -3.03 23.91 -16.95
C THR A 137 -4.00 22.96 -17.67
N LEU A 138 -3.72 21.65 -17.67
CA LEU A 138 -4.65 20.66 -18.21
C LEU A 138 -6.01 20.68 -17.49
N LEU A 139 -6.00 20.78 -16.16
CA LEU A 139 -7.22 20.79 -15.35
C LEU A 139 -8.06 22.05 -15.54
N ASP A 140 -7.43 23.23 -15.55
CA ASP A 140 -8.13 24.51 -15.48
C ASP A 140 -8.43 25.09 -16.87
N ASP A 141 -7.51 24.94 -17.82
CA ASP A 141 -7.53 25.69 -19.08
C ASP A 141 -7.92 24.84 -20.30
N SER A 142 -8.02 23.51 -20.16
CA SER A 142 -8.40 22.64 -21.27
C SER A 142 -9.89 22.77 -21.61
N ALA A 143 -10.21 22.79 -22.91
CA ALA A 143 -11.59 22.86 -23.39
C ALA A 143 -12.36 21.52 -23.28
N GLY A 144 -11.66 20.38 -23.20
CA GLY A 144 -12.25 19.04 -23.15
C GLY A 144 -12.26 18.43 -21.75
N LEU A 145 -13.38 17.83 -21.36
CA LEU A 145 -13.50 17.13 -20.06
C LEU A 145 -12.46 16.03 -19.89
N THR A 146 -12.14 15.30 -20.97
CA THR A 146 -11.11 14.25 -20.95
C THR A 146 -9.75 14.79 -20.53
N ASP A 147 -9.30 15.91 -21.12
CA ASP A 147 -8.00 16.52 -20.82
C ASP A 147 -7.97 17.08 -19.39
N GLN A 148 -9.08 17.68 -18.94
CA GLN A 148 -9.21 18.13 -17.56
C GLN A 148 -9.17 16.95 -16.57
N GLY A 149 -9.78 15.81 -16.91
CA GLY A 149 -9.74 14.60 -16.09
C GLY A 149 -8.32 14.05 -15.96
N ILE A 150 -7.55 14.10 -17.05
CA ILE A 150 -6.12 13.74 -17.07
C ILE A 150 -5.29 14.70 -16.22
N GLY A 151 -5.55 16.01 -16.30
CA GLY A 151 -4.92 17.00 -15.42
C GLY A 151 -5.15 16.70 -13.94
N ALA A 152 -6.41 16.41 -13.55
CA ALA A 152 -6.73 15.99 -12.19
C ALA A 152 -6.03 14.69 -11.79
N ALA A 153 -5.97 13.68 -12.66
CA ALA A 153 -5.27 12.42 -12.38
C ALA A 153 -3.76 12.62 -12.17
N GLY A 154 -3.11 13.45 -12.99
CA GLY A 154 -1.69 13.78 -12.83
C GLY A 154 -1.41 14.51 -11.51
N LEU A 155 -2.28 15.45 -11.11
CA LEU A 155 -2.18 16.10 -9.80
C LEU A 155 -2.41 15.12 -8.65
N ALA A 156 -3.37 14.20 -8.76
CA ALA A 156 -3.60 13.15 -7.77
C ALA A 156 -2.37 12.25 -7.60
N MET A 157 -1.72 11.85 -8.71
CA MET A 157 -0.49 11.06 -8.69
C MET A 157 0.64 11.78 -7.94
N LEU A 158 0.88 13.05 -8.25
CA LEU A 158 1.95 13.84 -7.62
C LEU A 158 1.69 14.02 -6.12
N GLU A 159 0.45 14.34 -5.74
CA GLU A 159 0.07 14.46 -4.33
C GLU A 159 0.18 13.12 -3.61
N TYR A 160 -0.27 12.02 -4.23
CA TYR A 160 -0.16 10.69 -3.63
C TYR A 160 1.30 10.31 -3.37
N ARG A 161 2.20 10.47 -4.36
CA ARG A 161 3.63 10.14 -4.20
C ARG A 161 4.33 10.98 -3.14
N LYS A 162 4.06 12.29 -3.12
CA LYS A 162 4.61 13.21 -2.08
C LYS A 162 4.28 12.72 -0.68
N ALA A 163 3.12 12.12 -0.58
CA ALA A 163 2.47 11.95 0.67
C ALA A 163 2.76 10.49 1.14
N ASP A 164 2.69 9.48 0.28
CA ASP A 164 3.20 8.12 0.52
C ASP A 164 4.68 8.09 0.95
N GLY A 165 5.50 9.03 0.46
CA GLY A 165 6.91 9.18 0.85
C GLY A 165 7.18 9.64 2.29
N ASN A 166 6.15 10.02 3.07
CA ASN A 166 6.31 10.62 4.40
C ASN A 166 5.77 9.72 5.53
N SER A 167 6.53 8.71 5.95
CA SER A 167 6.38 7.94 7.21
C SER A 167 5.03 7.21 7.42
N LEU A 168 4.97 6.28 8.37
CA LEU A 168 3.76 5.47 8.63
C LEU A 168 2.56 6.28 9.15
N GLY A 169 2.77 7.46 9.75
CA GLY A 169 1.72 8.38 10.24
C GLY A 169 1.08 9.27 9.16
N TRP A 170 0.99 8.77 7.94
CA TRP A 170 0.72 9.59 6.78
C TRP A 170 -0.76 10.03 6.67
N ASN A 171 -1.04 11.33 6.83
CA ASN A 171 -2.37 11.93 6.56
C ASN A 171 -2.33 13.30 5.85
N GLN A 172 -1.17 13.97 5.82
CA GLN A 172 -1.01 15.27 5.18
C GLN A 172 -1.03 15.10 3.65
N GLY A 173 -1.96 15.77 2.98
CA GLY A 173 -2.16 15.66 1.53
C GLY A 173 -3.22 14.65 1.08
N CYS A 174 -3.65 13.72 1.96
CA CYS A 174 -4.66 12.71 1.62
C CYS A 174 -6.00 13.31 1.16
N SER A 175 -6.44 14.43 1.77
CA SER A 175 -7.65 15.13 1.31
C SER A 175 -7.51 15.66 -0.11
N THR A 176 -6.35 16.25 -0.43
CA THR A 176 -6.06 16.76 -1.77
C THR A 176 -6.05 15.65 -2.82
N VAL A 177 -5.50 14.48 -2.49
CA VAL A 177 -5.54 13.29 -3.37
C VAL A 177 -6.99 12.90 -3.66
N VAL A 178 -7.81 12.77 -2.63
CA VAL A 178 -9.23 12.40 -2.77
C VAL A 178 -9.99 13.42 -3.62
N ASP A 179 -9.73 14.71 -3.43
CA ASP A 179 -10.36 15.79 -4.20
C ASP A 179 -9.99 15.71 -5.68
N TYR A 180 -8.71 15.51 -6.01
CA TYR A 180 -8.28 15.35 -7.41
C TYR A 180 -8.81 14.06 -8.04
N VAL A 181 -8.86 12.95 -7.31
CA VAL A 181 -9.48 11.71 -7.82
C VAL A 181 -10.96 11.93 -8.11
N ASN A 182 -11.71 12.55 -7.20
CA ASN A 182 -13.12 12.85 -7.43
C ASN A 182 -13.32 13.77 -8.64
N GLN A 183 -12.43 14.73 -8.84
CA GLN A 183 -12.42 15.60 -10.01
C GLN A 183 -12.13 14.86 -11.32
N ALA A 184 -11.21 13.90 -11.32
CA ALA A 184 -10.91 13.05 -12.47
C ALA A 184 -12.13 12.17 -12.84
N VAL A 185 -12.72 11.50 -11.84
CA VAL A 185 -13.90 10.63 -12.01
C VAL A 185 -15.11 11.44 -12.51
N ALA A 186 -15.36 12.63 -11.95
CA ALA A 186 -16.44 13.51 -12.38
C ALA A 186 -16.31 13.96 -13.86
N ARG A 187 -15.11 13.86 -14.42
CA ARG A 187 -14.80 14.18 -15.82
C ARG A 187 -14.71 12.95 -16.72
N GLY A 188 -15.13 11.79 -16.21
CA GLY A 188 -15.23 10.55 -16.96
C GLY A 188 -13.96 9.68 -16.95
N LEU A 189 -12.95 10.03 -16.16
CA LEU A 189 -11.75 9.22 -15.99
C LEU A 189 -11.89 8.30 -14.78
N ASN A 190 -12.41 7.09 -15.01
CA ASN A 190 -12.63 6.07 -13.98
C ASN A 190 -11.64 4.90 -14.15
N GLU A 191 -10.50 5.00 -13.48
CA GLU A 191 -9.37 4.08 -13.63
C GLU A 191 -9.06 3.41 -12.29
N PRO A 192 -8.71 2.11 -12.24
CA PRO A 192 -8.46 1.40 -11.00
C PRO A 192 -7.45 2.09 -10.09
N MET A 193 -6.34 2.61 -10.64
CA MET A 193 -5.29 3.25 -9.84
C MET A 193 -5.78 4.50 -9.09
N LEU A 194 -6.67 5.28 -9.69
CA LEU A 194 -7.24 6.47 -9.04
C LEU A 194 -8.05 6.06 -7.80
N LEU A 195 -8.84 4.99 -7.92
CA LEU A 195 -9.62 4.44 -6.83
C LEU A 195 -8.73 3.81 -5.75
N LEU A 196 -7.63 3.16 -6.13
CA LEU A 196 -6.63 2.65 -5.19
C LEU A 196 -6.01 3.79 -4.35
N TRP A 197 -5.57 4.88 -4.98
CA TRP A 197 -5.02 6.04 -4.27
C TRP A 197 -6.04 6.67 -3.33
N LYS A 198 -7.27 6.85 -3.81
CA LYS A 198 -8.39 7.33 -3.00
C LYS A 198 -8.65 6.41 -1.79
N GLY A 199 -8.71 5.09 -2.01
CA GLY A 199 -8.91 4.10 -0.95
C GLY A 199 -7.82 4.15 0.11
N GLN A 200 -6.55 4.24 -0.29
CA GLN A 200 -5.42 4.36 0.64
C GLN A 200 -5.52 5.64 1.49
N CYS A 201 -5.80 6.78 0.87
CA CYS A 201 -5.93 8.06 1.56
C CYS A 201 -7.14 8.10 2.52
N LEU A 202 -8.29 7.55 2.10
CA LEU A 202 -9.49 7.43 2.95
C LEU A 202 -9.25 6.50 4.12
N ARG A 203 -8.62 5.35 3.89
CA ARG A 203 -8.21 4.41 4.94
C ARG A 203 -7.34 5.12 5.96
N LYS A 204 -6.30 5.84 5.54
CA LYS A 204 -5.41 6.57 6.47
C LYS A 204 -6.12 7.64 7.29
N ARG A 205 -7.12 8.32 6.70
CA ARG A 205 -7.97 9.31 7.39
C ARG A 205 -9.00 8.71 8.36
N GLY A 206 -9.23 7.40 8.33
CA GLY A 206 -10.23 6.72 9.15
C GLY A 206 -11.61 6.58 8.49
N ASP A 207 -11.74 6.96 7.22
CA ASP A 207 -12.98 6.85 6.44
C ASP A 207 -13.12 5.42 5.88
N ALA A 208 -13.21 4.41 6.76
CA ALA A 208 -13.08 2.99 6.40
C ALA A 208 -14.14 2.51 5.39
N LEU A 209 -15.38 3.01 5.48
CA LEU A 209 -16.46 2.62 4.56
C LEU A 209 -16.19 3.11 3.13
N LEU A 210 -15.86 4.39 2.99
CA LEU A 210 -15.55 4.97 1.68
C LEU A 210 -14.25 4.38 1.10
N ALA A 211 -13.31 3.99 1.97
CA ALA A 211 -12.10 3.29 1.55
C ALA A 211 -12.42 1.90 1.01
N TYR A 212 -13.27 1.13 1.71
CA TYR A 212 -13.74 -0.19 1.27
C TYR A 212 -14.44 -0.08 -0.09
N GLU A 213 -15.36 0.87 -0.26
CA GLU A 213 -16.04 1.11 -1.54
C GLU A 213 -15.04 1.40 -2.66
N ALA A 214 -14.07 2.28 -2.43
CA ALA A 214 -13.05 2.60 -3.43
C ALA A 214 -12.19 1.39 -3.82
N PHE A 215 -11.77 0.56 -2.86
CA PHE A 215 -10.99 -0.65 -3.16
C PHE A 215 -11.83 -1.71 -3.88
N SER A 216 -13.08 -1.91 -3.48
CA SER A 216 -14.01 -2.86 -4.11
C SER A 216 -14.39 -2.45 -5.53
N ASP A 217 -14.61 -1.15 -5.77
CA ASP A 217 -14.83 -0.62 -7.12
C ASP A 217 -13.57 -0.78 -7.98
N ALA A 218 -12.38 -0.54 -7.42
CA ALA A 218 -11.12 -0.78 -8.11
C ALA A 218 -10.97 -2.26 -8.51
N ALA A 219 -11.23 -3.19 -7.60
CA ALA A 219 -11.21 -4.63 -7.87
C ALA A 219 -12.22 -5.02 -8.97
N THR A 220 -13.44 -4.47 -8.92
CA THR A 220 -14.47 -4.71 -9.94
C THR A 220 -14.06 -4.20 -11.32
N LEU A 221 -13.43 -3.02 -11.39
CA LEU A 221 -12.88 -2.51 -12.65
C LEU A 221 -11.77 -3.41 -13.16
N MET A 222 -10.94 -3.94 -12.26
CA MET A 222 -9.84 -4.82 -12.61
C MET A 222 -10.31 -6.14 -13.23
N GLU A 223 -11.39 -6.72 -12.72
CA GLU A 223 -11.96 -7.96 -13.27
C GLU A 223 -12.51 -7.79 -14.69
N ARG A 224 -12.90 -6.57 -15.09
CA ARG A 224 -13.47 -6.29 -16.41
C ARG A 224 -12.42 -6.17 -17.51
N ASP A 225 -11.20 -5.76 -17.18
CA ASP A 225 -10.10 -5.61 -18.14
C ASP A 225 -8.77 -6.15 -17.58
N PRO A 226 -8.66 -7.49 -17.39
CA PRO A 226 -7.52 -8.12 -16.72
C PRO A 226 -6.18 -7.92 -17.43
N GLU A 227 -6.17 -7.60 -18.73
CA GLU A 227 -4.94 -7.53 -19.54
C GLU A 227 -4.12 -6.26 -19.29
N ASP A 228 -4.74 -5.21 -18.73
CA ASP A 228 -4.14 -3.88 -18.58
C ASP A 228 -3.74 -3.53 -17.13
N ILE A 229 -3.81 -4.51 -16.22
CA ILE A 229 -3.61 -4.33 -14.77
C ILE A 229 -2.30 -4.92 -14.31
N THR A 230 -1.62 -4.20 -13.42
CA THR A 230 -0.40 -4.71 -12.80
C THR A 230 -0.72 -5.62 -11.61
N LEU A 231 0.12 -6.63 -11.36
CA LEU A 231 -0.01 -7.45 -10.16
C LEU A 231 0.05 -6.61 -8.88
N GLU A 232 0.78 -5.49 -8.91
CA GLU A 232 0.80 -4.52 -7.82
C GLU A 232 -0.57 -3.90 -7.54
N GLN A 233 -1.26 -3.44 -8.58
CA GLN A 233 -2.58 -2.85 -8.46
C GLN A 233 -3.59 -3.87 -7.88
N SER A 234 -3.57 -5.10 -8.39
CA SER A 234 -4.41 -6.19 -7.87
C SER A 234 -4.08 -6.49 -6.40
N GLN A 235 -2.80 -6.57 -6.05
CA GLN A 235 -2.36 -6.75 -4.66
C GLN A 235 -2.87 -5.63 -3.74
N MET A 236 -2.80 -4.37 -4.18
CA MET A 236 -3.27 -3.21 -3.41
C MET A 236 -4.80 -3.24 -3.23
N ALA A 237 -5.55 -3.63 -4.26
CA ALA A 237 -7.01 -3.76 -4.18
C ALA A 237 -7.39 -4.78 -3.11
N HIS A 238 -6.93 -6.02 -3.25
CA HIS A 238 -7.26 -7.11 -2.32
C HIS A 238 -6.79 -6.81 -0.88
N HIS A 239 -5.59 -6.25 -0.70
CA HIS A 239 -5.11 -5.84 0.63
C HIS A 239 -5.99 -4.74 1.24
N GLY A 240 -6.38 -3.75 0.43
CA GLY A 240 -7.26 -2.67 0.82
C GLY A 240 -8.66 -3.14 1.23
N VAL A 241 -9.28 -4.01 0.44
CA VAL A 241 -10.58 -4.63 0.77
C VAL A 241 -10.48 -5.38 2.10
N GLY A 242 -9.50 -6.27 2.25
CA GLY A 242 -9.37 -7.07 3.47
C GLY A 242 -9.13 -6.25 4.73
N THR A 243 -8.25 -5.24 4.68
CA THR A 243 -7.95 -4.39 5.84
C THR A 243 -9.10 -3.45 6.21
N THR A 244 -9.85 -2.93 5.23
CA THR A 244 -11.00 -2.05 5.50
C THR A 244 -12.20 -2.83 6.06
N LEU A 245 -12.45 -4.06 5.61
CA LEU A 245 -13.45 -4.95 6.22
C LEU A 245 -13.13 -5.26 7.68
N ILE A 246 -11.86 -5.52 8.02
CA ILE A 246 -11.42 -5.68 9.41
C ILE A 246 -11.76 -4.43 10.23
N ALA A 247 -11.40 -3.23 9.73
CA ALA A 247 -11.69 -1.97 10.42
C ALA A 247 -13.20 -1.76 10.62
N LEU A 248 -14.01 -1.99 9.59
CA LEU A 248 -15.47 -1.86 9.67
C LEU A 248 -16.08 -2.84 10.69
N ALA A 249 -15.61 -4.10 10.69
CA ALA A 249 -16.05 -5.10 11.65
C ALA A 249 -15.62 -4.77 13.09
N ALA A 250 -14.40 -4.26 13.29
CA ALA A 250 -13.88 -3.85 14.58
C ALA A 250 -14.66 -2.67 15.18
N GLN A 251 -15.02 -1.70 14.35
CA GLN A 251 -15.75 -0.50 14.76
C GLN A 251 -17.28 -0.68 14.75
N SER A 252 -17.79 -1.86 14.42
CA SER A 252 -19.23 -2.12 14.25
C SER A 252 -19.91 -1.17 13.24
N GLN A 253 -19.21 -0.90 12.14
CA GLN A 253 -19.59 0.04 11.08
C GLN A 253 -19.84 -0.65 9.73
N LEU A 254 -20.01 -1.98 9.72
CA LEU A 254 -20.34 -2.71 8.51
C LEU A 254 -21.63 -2.18 7.86
N PRO A 255 -21.71 -2.17 6.51
CA PRO A 255 -22.93 -1.84 5.78
C PRO A 255 -24.16 -2.58 6.28
N GLU A 256 -25.34 -1.94 6.18
CA GLU A 256 -26.60 -2.52 6.62
C GLU A 256 -26.87 -3.86 5.91
N GLY A 257 -27.22 -4.89 6.69
CA GLY A 257 -27.48 -6.23 6.18
C GLY A 257 -26.25 -7.12 6.00
N GLN A 258 -25.03 -6.59 6.18
CA GLN A 258 -23.81 -7.41 6.11
C GLN A 258 -23.50 -8.04 7.47
N GLU A 259 -23.41 -9.38 7.50
CA GLU A 259 -23.06 -10.11 8.72
C GLU A 259 -21.55 -10.03 9.00
N LYS A 260 -21.19 -9.80 10.27
CA LYS A 260 -19.79 -9.71 10.72
C LYS A 260 -18.96 -10.93 10.29
N ASN A 261 -19.48 -12.14 10.48
CA ASN A 261 -18.74 -13.37 10.16
C ASN A 261 -18.47 -13.51 8.65
N LEU A 262 -19.43 -13.12 7.81
CA LEU A 262 -19.24 -13.13 6.35
C LEU A 262 -18.20 -12.09 5.92
N ALA A 263 -18.27 -10.88 6.48
CA ALA A 263 -17.29 -9.83 6.23
C ALA A 263 -15.87 -10.24 6.64
N LEU A 264 -15.71 -10.95 7.77
CA LEU A 264 -14.41 -11.45 8.24
C LEU A 264 -13.88 -12.60 7.37
N GLN A 265 -14.75 -13.48 6.87
CA GLN A 265 -14.37 -14.53 5.92
C GLN A 265 -13.91 -13.94 4.58
N GLU A 266 -14.62 -12.93 4.08
CA GLU A 266 -14.23 -12.15 2.90
C GLU A 266 -12.87 -11.49 3.14
N ALA A 267 -12.71 -10.77 4.26
CA ALA A 267 -11.43 -10.14 4.61
C ALA A 267 -10.25 -11.12 4.63
N LEU A 268 -10.46 -12.32 5.19
CA LEU A 268 -9.44 -13.38 5.23
C LEU A 268 -9.10 -13.89 3.82
N SER A 269 -10.10 -14.07 2.96
CA SER A 269 -9.91 -14.49 1.56
C SER A 269 -9.10 -13.45 0.79
N GLU A 270 -9.49 -12.19 0.89
CA GLU A 270 -8.84 -11.05 0.24
C GLU A 270 -7.37 -10.90 0.66
N LEU A 271 -7.09 -10.97 1.97
CA LEU A 271 -5.72 -10.92 2.47
C LEU A 271 -4.87 -12.12 2.00
N ARG A 272 -5.47 -13.32 1.87
CA ARG A 272 -4.77 -14.50 1.33
C ARG A 272 -4.43 -14.33 -0.14
N ILE A 273 -5.34 -13.75 -0.92
CA ILE A 273 -5.10 -13.42 -2.33
C ILE A 273 -3.97 -12.39 -2.43
N ALA A 274 -4.03 -11.30 -1.66
CA ALA A 274 -2.97 -10.29 -1.63
C ALA A 274 -1.59 -10.87 -1.22
N ALA A 275 -1.55 -11.73 -0.21
CA ALA A 275 -0.33 -12.41 0.23
C ALA A 275 0.25 -13.32 -0.86
N LYS A 276 -0.62 -14.06 -1.57
CA LYS A 276 -0.23 -14.89 -2.71
C LYS A 276 0.33 -14.04 -3.85
N ILE A 277 -0.34 -12.95 -4.22
CA ILE A 277 0.14 -12.05 -5.28
C ILE A 277 1.51 -11.47 -4.91
N ARG A 278 1.74 -11.07 -3.65
CA ARG A 278 3.07 -10.65 -3.19
C ARG A 278 4.15 -11.71 -3.42
N ALA A 279 3.84 -12.96 -3.10
CA ALA A 279 4.75 -14.07 -3.33
C ALA A 279 4.99 -14.30 -4.83
N ASP A 280 3.94 -14.27 -5.65
CA ASP A 280 4.00 -14.46 -7.11
C ASP A 280 4.81 -13.34 -7.79
N ARG A 281 4.73 -12.10 -7.28
CA ARG A 281 5.60 -10.97 -7.68
C ARG A 281 7.07 -11.17 -7.29
N GLY A 282 7.37 -12.10 -6.37
CA GLY A 282 8.73 -12.41 -5.94
C GLY A 282 9.16 -11.71 -4.65
N SER A 283 8.22 -11.26 -3.81
CA SER A 283 8.53 -10.78 -2.45
C SER A 283 9.17 -11.88 -1.60
N THR A 284 10.01 -11.53 -0.63
CA THR A 284 10.50 -12.54 0.32
C THR A 284 9.40 -12.93 1.31
N ARG A 285 9.69 -13.89 2.19
CA ARG A 285 8.75 -14.24 3.25
C ARG A 285 8.42 -13.06 4.18
N VAL A 286 9.34 -12.10 4.32
CA VAL A 286 9.11 -10.85 5.07
C VAL A 286 8.06 -9.99 4.36
N GLY A 287 8.18 -9.81 3.04
CA GLY A 287 7.21 -9.08 2.24
C GLY A 287 5.80 -9.65 2.33
N VAL A 288 5.68 -10.98 2.35
CA VAL A 288 4.39 -11.68 2.53
C VAL A 288 3.86 -11.50 3.96
N ALA A 289 4.73 -11.55 4.97
CA ALA A 289 4.35 -11.37 6.38
C ALA A 289 3.69 -10.00 6.66
N TYR A 290 4.12 -8.92 5.99
CA TYR A 290 3.45 -7.61 6.08
C TYR A 290 1.98 -7.60 5.63
N THR A 291 1.57 -8.57 4.82
CA THR A 291 0.14 -8.75 4.51
C THR A 291 -0.52 -9.67 5.51
N GLU A 292 0.10 -10.82 5.79
CA GLU A 292 -0.48 -11.84 6.65
C GLU A 292 -0.62 -11.41 8.11
N GLU A 293 0.17 -10.45 8.62
CA GLU A 293 0.00 -9.93 9.98
C GLU A 293 -1.42 -9.39 10.23
N ASN A 294 -2.06 -8.84 9.18
CA ASN A 294 -3.41 -8.32 9.28
C ASN A 294 -4.47 -9.41 9.54
N MET A 295 -4.19 -10.66 9.15
CA MET A 295 -5.10 -11.78 9.43
C MET A 295 -5.21 -12.05 10.94
N GLY A 296 -4.22 -11.63 11.74
CA GLY A 296 -4.27 -11.73 13.19
C GLY A 296 -5.46 -10.98 13.81
N PHE A 297 -5.82 -9.82 13.27
CA PHE A 297 -6.97 -9.04 13.74
C PHE A 297 -8.29 -9.77 13.51
N ILE A 298 -8.40 -10.56 12.45
CA ILE A 298 -9.59 -11.36 12.17
C ILE A 298 -9.84 -12.34 13.31
N TYR A 299 -8.81 -13.08 13.75
CA TYR A 299 -8.93 -14.02 14.85
C TYR A 299 -9.26 -13.35 16.19
N ILE A 300 -8.80 -12.12 16.42
CA ILE A 300 -9.23 -11.32 17.58
C ILE A 300 -10.72 -10.99 17.50
N LEU A 301 -11.21 -10.60 16.32
CA LEU A 301 -12.61 -10.24 16.12
C LEU A 301 -13.56 -11.45 16.16
N GLU A 302 -13.05 -12.65 15.84
CA GLU A 302 -13.74 -13.94 15.98
C GLU A 302 -13.64 -14.53 17.39
N GLU A 303 -12.86 -13.91 18.29
CA GLU A 303 -12.54 -14.41 19.63
C GLU A 303 -11.85 -15.79 19.63
N ASP A 304 -11.17 -16.15 18.52
CA ASP A 304 -10.37 -17.37 18.42
C ASP A 304 -8.92 -17.11 18.86
N TRP A 305 -8.73 -17.09 20.18
CA TRP A 305 -7.44 -16.79 20.79
C TRP A 305 -6.36 -17.81 20.43
N THR A 306 -6.74 -19.07 20.19
CA THR A 306 -5.76 -20.13 19.86
C THR A 306 -5.26 -19.96 18.44
N ALA A 307 -6.16 -19.69 17.48
CA ALA A 307 -5.76 -19.36 16.12
C ALA A 307 -4.93 -18.07 16.07
N ALA A 308 -5.32 -17.03 16.81
CA ALA A 308 -4.57 -15.79 16.92
C ALA A 308 -3.13 -16.02 17.43
N LEU A 309 -2.96 -16.79 18.51
CA LEU A 309 -1.64 -17.10 19.08
C LEU A 309 -0.78 -17.93 18.12
N SER A 310 -1.35 -18.95 17.47
CA SER A 310 -0.61 -19.78 16.52
C SER A 310 -0.20 -19.00 15.27
N HIS A 311 -1.11 -18.19 14.72
CA HIS A 311 -0.83 -17.35 13.55
C HIS A 311 0.26 -16.32 13.85
N THR A 312 0.09 -15.57 14.93
CA THR A 312 1.03 -14.51 15.29
C THR A 312 2.41 -15.05 15.67
N GLU A 313 2.50 -16.27 16.18
CA GLU A 313 3.77 -16.97 16.38
C GLU A 313 4.50 -17.27 15.08
N ASN A 314 3.79 -17.76 14.07
CA ASN A 314 4.39 -18.04 12.77
C ASN A 314 4.94 -16.77 12.11
N ILE A 315 4.25 -15.64 12.27
CA ILE A 315 4.71 -14.34 11.78
C ILE A 315 5.92 -13.84 12.59
N ASP A 316 5.87 -13.93 13.91
CA ASP A 316 6.94 -13.47 14.81
C ASP A 316 8.25 -14.26 14.60
N ASN A 317 8.16 -15.53 14.19
CA ASN A 317 9.30 -16.35 13.78
C ASN A 317 9.97 -15.89 12.47
N ILE A 318 9.27 -15.10 11.65
CA ILE A 318 9.81 -14.49 10.42
C ILE A 318 10.44 -13.14 10.75
N LEU A 319 9.65 -12.26 11.39
CA LEU A 319 10.02 -10.90 11.74
C LEU A 319 9.07 -10.39 12.84
N PRO A 320 9.59 -9.83 13.96
CA PRO A 320 8.74 -9.10 14.89
C PRO A 320 8.18 -7.83 14.22
N LEU A 321 6.86 -7.77 14.11
CA LEU A 321 6.09 -6.66 13.57
C LEU A 321 5.18 -6.07 14.65
N ALA A 322 5.08 -4.75 14.73
CA ALA A 322 4.36 -4.08 15.81
C ALA A 322 2.87 -4.48 15.88
N TRP A 323 2.21 -4.59 14.72
CA TRP A 323 0.79 -4.95 14.66
C TRP A 323 0.60 -6.42 15.06
N ASN A 324 1.43 -7.32 14.51
CA ASN A 324 1.44 -8.73 14.91
C ASN A 324 1.68 -8.93 16.42
N LEU A 325 2.64 -8.23 17.01
CA LEU A 325 2.95 -8.34 18.44
C LEU A 325 1.83 -7.78 19.32
N THR A 326 1.14 -6.73 18.87
CA THR A 326 -0.06 -6.19 19.54
C THR A 326 -1.17 -7.24 19.58
N VAL A 327 -1.48 -7.83 18.42
CA VAL A 327 -2.46 -8.92 18.32
C VAL A 327 -2.06 -10.09 19.22
N ARG A 328 -0.78 -10.48 19.20
CA ARG A 328 -0.27 -11.59 20.03
C ARG A 328 -0.42 -11.31 21.52
N ASN A 329 -0.18 -10.08 21.95
CA ASN A 329 -0.33 -9.65 23.34
C ASN A 329 -1.81 -9.74 23.79
N ILE A 330 -2.72 -9.16 23.00
CA ILE A 330 -4.16 -9.18 23.27
C ILE A 330 -4.67 -10.64 23.32
N ALA A 331 -4.32 -11.45 22.32
CA ALA A 331 -4.72 -12.86 22.28
C ALA A 331 -4.22 -13.64 23.51
N ALA A 332 -2.97 -13.39 23.96
CA ALA A 332 -2.43 -14.02 25.14
C ALA A 332 -3.17 -13.59 26.42
N ARG A 333 -3.55 -12.32 26.53
CA ARG A 333 -4.32 -11.79 27.66
C ARG A 333 -5.73 -12.38 27.73
N GLU A 334 -6.46 -12.37 26.61
CA GLU A 334 -7.81 -12.94 26.54
C GLU A 334 -7.79 -14.47 26.77
N ASN A 335 -6.82 -15.17 26.19
CA ASN A 335 -6.67 -16.60 26.43
C ASN A 335 -6.29 -16.91 27.88
N GLU A 336 -5.48 -16.08 28.55
CA GLU A 336 -5.19 -16.23 29.98
C GLU A 336 -6.49 -16.19 30.81
N ALA A 337 -7.37 -15.22 30.53
CA ALA A 337 -8.65 -15.09 31.20
C ALA A 337 -9.57 -16.28 30.92
N ALA A 338 -9.62 -16.76 29.67
CA ALA A 338 -10.37 -17.95 29.28
C ALA A 338 -9.85 -19.21 30.00
N LEU A 339 -8.53 -19.44 30.01
CA LEU A 339 -7.88 -20.56 30.69
C LEU A 339 -8.15 -20.57 32.19
N LYS A 340 -8.10 -19.40 32.85
CA LYS A 340 -8.44 -19.27 34.27
C LYS A 340 -9.89 -19.65 34.53
N ARG A 341 -10.84 -19.18 33.72
CA ARG A 341 -12.27 -19.51 33.84
C ARG A 341 -12.51 -21.01 33.63
N ALA A 342 -11.77 -21.63 32.72
CA ALA A 342 -11.85 -23.06 32.43
C ALA A 342 -11.13 -23.95 33.46
N GLY A 343 -10.48 -23.38 34.49
CA GLY A 343 -9.72 -24.15 35.47
C GLY A 343 -8.48 -24.85 34.92
N ALA A 344 -7.87 -24.28 33.86
CA ALA A 344 -6.67 -24.83 33.24
C ALA A 344 -5.45 -24.85 34.19
N SER A 345 -4.39 -25.55 33.77
CA SER A 345 -3.17 -25.69 34.56
C SER A 345 -2.48 -24.35 34.85
N ARG A 346 -1.76 -24.28 35.97
CA ARG A 346 -0.95 -23.11 36.32
C ARG A 346 0.16 -22.86 35.30
N GLU A 347 0.62 -23.90 34.61
CA GLU A 347 1.61 -23.84 33.55
C GLU A 347 1.04 -23.12 32.32
N ALA A 348 -0.18 -23.48 31.87
CA ALA A 348 -0.82 -22.85 30.73
C ALA A 348 -1.08 -21.34 30.97
N VAL A 349 -1.54 -20.98 32.18
CA VAL A 349 -1.72 -19.57 32.57
C VAL A 349 -0.38 -18.82 32.64
N ARG A 350 0.68 -19.47 33.15
CA ARG A 350 2.03 -18.87 33.20
C ARG A 350 2.60 -18.61 31.81
N GLU A 351 2.32 -19.50 30.87
CA GLU A 351 2.77 -19.35 29.49
C GLU A 351 2.14 -18.12 28.82
N MET A 352 0.84 -17.88 29.03
CA MET A 352 0.19 -16.67 28.49
C MET A 352 0.80 -15.39 29.06
N LYS A 353 1.09 -15.35 30.35
CA LYS A 353 1.79 -14.21 30.98
C LYS A 353 3.19 -14.00 30.40
N ARG A 354 3.90 -15.08 30.08
CA ARG A 354 5.23 -15.01 29.47
C ARG A 354 5.12 -14.34 28.09
N ILE A 355 4.18 -14.77 27.25
CA ILE A 355 3.93 -14.18 25.94
C ILE A 355 3.57 -12.69 26.05
N GLN A 356 2.69 -12.30 26.99
CA GLN A 356 2.36 -10.89 27.22
C GLN A 356 3.60 -10.05 27.58
N ASN A 357 4.44 -10.52 28.51
CA ASN A 357 5.64 -9.80 28.92
C ASN A 357 6.69 -9.72 27.79
N ASP A 358 6.90 -10.83 27.06
CA ASP A 358 7.88 -10.89 25.97
C ASP A 358 7.45 -9.94 24.83
N THR A 359 6.17 -9.95 24.44
CA THR A 359 5.63 -9.07 23.39
C THR A 359 5.70 -7.58 23.78
N ALA A 360 5.28 -7.23 25.01
CA ALA A 360 5.36 -5.86 25.50
C ALA A 360 6.80 -5.34 25.56
N MET A 361 7.75 -6.18 25.99
CA MET A 361 9.17 -5.82 26.01
C MET A 361 9.72 -5.56 24.60
N VAL A 362 9.39 -6.40 23.61
CA VAL A 362 9.80 -6.17 22.22
C VAL A 362 9.20 -4.87 21.68
N LEU A 363 7.91 -4.63 21.89
CA LEU A 363 7.22 -3.42 21.45
C LEU A 363 7.85 -2.16 22.05
N SER A 364 8.20 -2.17 23.34
CA SER A 364 8.84 -1.02 24.02
C SER A 364 10.23 -0.65 23.50
N LEU A 365 10.86 -1.53 22.70
CA LEU A 365 12.17 -1.33 22.09
C LEU A 365 12.10 -1.04 20.58
N MET A 366 10.90 -1.08 20.00
CA MET A 366 10.69 -0.75 18.58
C MET A 366 10.62 0.76 18.38
N ASP A 367 11.15 1.22 17.25
CA ASP A 367 11.00 2.59 16.78
C ASP A 367 9.51 2.95 16.62
N CYS A 368 9.13 4.11 17.14
CA CYS A 368 7.77 4.62 17.11
C CYS A 368 7.24 4.88 15.71
N GLY A 369 8.15 5.11 14.75
CA GLY A 369 7.79 5.11 13.34
C GLY A 369 7.08 3.82 12.92
N GLN A 370 7.37 2.66 13.53
CA GLN A 370 6.78 1.35 13.19
C GLN A 370 5.38 1.13 13.80
N ILE A 371 4.94 2.02 14.70
CA ILE A 371 3.68 1.89 15.44
C ILE A 371 2.73 3.00 14.98
N ASP A 372 2.02 2.79 13.87
CA ASP A 372 0.87 3.63 13.50
C ASP A 372 -0.31 3.35 14.45
N LYS A 373 -0.24 3.95 15.64
CA LYS A 373 -1.20 3.79 16.72
C LYS A 373 -2.63 4.10 16.27
N ALA A 374 -2.80 5.17 15.50
CA ALA A 374 -4.12 5.61 15.07
C ALA A 374 -4.77 4.58 14.14
N GLU A 375 -4.00 3.98 13.24
CA GLU A 375 -4.47 2.89 12.39
C GLU A 375 -4.71 1.59 13.17
N LEU A 376 -3.80 1.23 14.08
CA LEU A 376 -3.91 0.04 14.92
C LEU A 376 -5.20 0.06 15.77
N MET A 377 -5.54 1.20 16.36
CA MET A 377 -6.78 1.39 17.12
C MET A 377 -8.04 1.18 16.27
N ARG A 378 -7.99 1.44 14.96
CA ARG A 378 -9.14 1.26 14.06
C ARG A 378 -9.36 -0.20 13.69
N LEU A 379 -8.30 -1.02 13.71
CA LEU A 379 -8.35 -2.45 13.41
C LEU A 379 -8.78 -3.32 14.60
N LEU A 380 -8.93 -2.73 15.79
CA LEU A 380 -9.29 -3.41 17.02
C LEU A 380 -10.59 -2.85 17.60
N PRO A 381 -11.40 -3.68 18.30
CA PRO A 381 -12.53 -3.17 19.07
C PRO A 381 -12.10 -2.12 20.09
N GLN A 382 -12.96 -1.13 20.34
CA GLN A 382 -12.67 -0.02 21.27
C GLN A 382 -12.28 -0.48 22.68
N THR A 383 -12.70 -1.68 23.10
CA THR A 383 -12.33 -2.25 24.40
C THR A 383 -10.83 -2.48 24.58
N TYR A 384 -10.04 -2.48 23.49
CA TYR A 384 -8.60 -2.69 23.53
C TYR A 384 -7.80 -1.38 23.40
N SER A 385 -8.45 -0.21 23.48
CA SER A 385 -7.78 1.09 23.33
C SER A 385 -6.70 1.31 24.38
N ASP A 386 -6.99 0.95 25.63
CA ASP A 386 -6.10 1.15 26.76
C ASP A 386 -4.87 0.23 26.66
N GLU A 387 -5.07 -0.99 26.15
CA GLU A 387 -3.99 -1.93 25.87
C GLU A 387 -3.06 -1.42 24.76
N VAL A 388 -3.62 -0.87 23.68
CA VAL A 388 -2.81 -0.25 22.62
C VAL A 388 -2.05 0.97 23.16
N ASP A 389 -2.68 1.78 24.03
CA ASP A 389 -2.03 2.90 24.71
C ASP A 389 -0.85 2.45 25.58
N GLU A 390 -1.04 1.39 26.36
CA GLU A 390 -0.01 0.82 27.23
C GLU A 390 1.18 0.27 26.41
N LEU A 391 0.88 -0.50 25.36
CA LEU A 391 1.91 -1.11 24.50
C LEU A 391 2.71 -0.10 23.68
N ALA A 392 2.14 1.07 23.40
CA ALA A 392 2.79 2.16 22.67
C ALA A 392 3.24 3.32 23.57
N ALA A 393 3.24 3.14 24.90
CA ALA A 393 3.46 4.22 25.85
C ALA A 393 4.84 4.91 25.70
N HIS A 394 5.87 4.18 25.28
CA HIS A 394 7.21 4.76 25.04
C HIS A 394 7.21 5.80 23.92
N CYS A 395 6.30 5.68 22.96
CA CYS A 395 6.18 6.61 21.84
C CYS A 395 5.57 7.97 22.21
N LEU A 396 4.85 8.04 23.33
CA LEU A 396 4.38 9.31 23.89
C LEU A 396 5.51 10.07 24.59
N VAL A 397 6.53 9.37 25.06
CA VAL A 397 7.70 9.96 25.75
C VAL A 397 8.71 10.50 24.74
N GLU A 398 8.94 9.80 23.62
CA GLU A 398 9.86 10.22 22.56
C GLU A 398 9.36 11.37 21.69
N SER A 399 8.03 11.59 21.63
CA SER A 399 7.41 12.68 20.86
C SER A 399 7.44 14.05 21.56
N GLY A 400 8.14 14.19 22.69
CA GLY A 400 8.42 15.49 23.31
C GLY A 400 7.29 16.01 24.21
N GLY A 401 6.72 15.16 25.05
CA GLY A 401 5.80 15.58 26.11
C GLY A 401 6.48 16.27 27.30
N ILE A 402 7.00 17.50 27.10
CA ILE A 402 6.94 18.66 28.03
C ILE A 402 6.78 19.92 27.18
#